data_AF-A0A5K0XAV1-F1
#
_entry.id   AF-A0A5K0XAV1-F1
#
_cell.length_a   1.000
_cell.length_b   1.000
_cell.length_c   1.000
_cell.angle_alpha   90.00
_cell.angle_beta   90.00
_cell.angle_gamma   90.00
#
_symmetry.space_group_name_H-M   'P 1'
#
loop_
_entity.id
_entity.type
_entity.pdbx_description
1 polymer ?
#
loop_
_entity_poly.entity_id
_entity_poly.type
_entity_poly.pdbx_seq_one_letter_code
_entity_poly.pdbx_strand_id
1 'polypeptide(L)'
;LGYFLASHLTHYLLLPGAFLKLSKPIRGHEAHAAGLVDEIATPDKIVARARQWALDIVDYKRPKVLSLYKNDKLEPLGEAREVLKFARAQTLKRAPNLRHPLVCIDVIEEGIVSGPVAGLWK
;
A
#
# COMPACT_ATOMS: atom_id res chain seq x y z
N LEU A 1 6.92 19.75 2.91
CA LEU A 1 7.10 18.58 2.03
C LEU A 1 8.17 17.69 2.67
N GLY A 2 7.81 16.49 3.12
CA GLY A 2 8.76 15.52 3.66
C GLY A 2 8.62 14.26 2.81
N TYR A 3 9.67 13.90 2.08
CA TYR A 3 9.68 12.75 1.20
C TYR A 3 10.19 11.51 1.94
N PHE A 4 9.55 10.38 1.67
CA PHE A 4 9.50 9.19 2.53
C PHE A 4 10.39 8.05 2.04
N LEU A 5 10.91 7.26 2.99
CA LEU A 5 11.40 5.92 2.71
C LEU A 5 10.19 4.99 2.69
N ALA A 6 9.65 4.76 1.50
CA ALA A 6 8.54 3.83 1.30
C ALA A 6 9.09 2.41 1.17
N SER A 7 9.17 1.68 2.28
CA SER A 7 9.36 0.23 2.23
C SER A 7 8.03 -0.49 1.96
N HIS A 8 6.88 0.12 2.24
CA HIS A 8 5.59 -0.56 2.44
C HIS A 8 4.45 -0.09 1.53
N LEU A 9 4.66 -0.03 0.20
CA LEU A 9 3.62 0.42 -0.74
C LEU A 9 2.43 -0.55 -0.88
N THR A 10 2.59 -1.83 -0.52
CA THR A 10 1.51 -2.84 -0.62
C THR A 10 0.49 -2.74 0.51
N HIS A 11 0.81 -2.05 1.61
CA HIS A 11 -0.07 -1.92 2.78
C HIS A 11 -1.24 -0.93 2.59
N TYR A 12 -1.26 -0.14 1.51
CA TYR A 12 -2.31 0.86 1.28
C TYR A 12 -3.49 0.41 0.44
N LEU A 13 -3.35 -0.74 -0.20
CA LEU A 13 -4.38 -1.25 -1.09
C LEU A 13 -5.50 -1.97 -0.33
N LEU A 14 -5.57 -1.89 1.00
CA LEU A 14 -6.51 -2.74 1.78
C LEU A 14 -7.27 -2.04 2.90
N LEU A 15 -7.01 -0.75 3.16
CA LEU A 15 -7.86 -0.01 4.09
C LEU A 15 -9.23 0.26 3.44
N PRO A 16 -10.36 -0.13 4.08
CA PRO A 16 -11.71 0.13 3.59
C PRO A 16 -11.99 1.64 3.57
N GLY A 17 -11.61 2.29 2.46
CA GLY A 17 -11.71 3.74 2.27
C GLY A 17 -10.60 4.35 1.42
N ALA A 18 -9.44 3.68 1.31
CA ALA A 18 -8.29 4.15 0.53
C ALA A 18 -8.28 3.60 -0.92
N PHE A 19 -8.92 2.45 -1.14
CA PHE A 19 -8.70 1.57 -2.28
C PHE A 19 -8.88 2.17 -3.69
N LEU A 20 -9.61 3.29 -3.83
CA LEU A 20 -9.84 3.89 -5.15
C LEU A 20 -9.90 5.42 -5.13
N LYS A 21 -9.19 6.04 -4.19
CA LYS A 21 -8.87 7.47 -4.25
C LYS A 21 -7.38 7.62 -4.54
N LEU A 22 -6.92 6.99 -5.63
CA LEU A 22 -5.53 6.98 -6.11
C LEU A 22 -4.90 8.38 -6.34
N SER A 23 -5.67 9.47 -6.19
CA SER A 23 -5.23 10.83 -6.49
C SER A 23 -5.14 11.76 -5.27
N LYS A 24 -5.42 11.29 -4.04
CA LYS A 24 -5.32 12.17 -2.87
C LYS A 24 -3.96 12.01 -2.19
N PRO A 25 -3.17 13.10 -2.06
CA PRO A 25 -1.92 13.04 -1.32
C PRO A 25 -2.20 12.77 0.15
N ILE A 26 -1.34 11.95 0.76
CA ILE A 26 -1.34 11.68 2.21
C ILE A 26 -0.20 12.42 2.90
N ARG A 27 -0.44 12.91 4.12
CA ARG A 27 0.58 13.64 4.88
C ARG A 27 1.52 12.70 5.64
N GLY A 28 2.69 13.23 5.99
CA GLY A 28 3.71 12.66 6.89
C GLY A 28 3.17 11.71 7.95
N HIS A 29 2.54 12.34 8.94
CA HIS A 29 2.03 11.69 10.14
C HIS A 29 0.92 10.66 9.85
N GLU A 30 0.01 10.95 8.91
CA GLU A 30 -1.05 10.03 8.51
C GLU A 30 -0.47 8.76 7.89
N ALA A 31 0.52 8.91 7.01
CA ALA A 31 1.21 7.80 6.37
C ALA A 31 1.99 6.96 7.40
N HIS A 32 2.60 7.60 8.40
CA HIS A 32 3.27 6.89 9.51
C HIS A 32 2.27 6.11 10.37
N ALA A 33 1.16 6.73 10.78
CA ALA A 33 0.13 6.06 11.57
C ALA A 33 -0.49 4.85 10.85
N ALA A 34 -0.63 4.91 9.53
CA ALA A 34 -1.12 3.81 8.72
C ALA A 34 -0.04 2.76 8.37
N GLY A 35 1.22 3.03 8.71
CA GLY A 35 2.36 2.14 8.49
C GLY A 35 2.88 2.08 7.05
N LEU A 36 2.71 3.15 6.26
CA LEU A 36 3.43 3.36 4.98
C LEU A 36 4.87 3.80 5.19
N VAL A 37 5.10 4.45 6.32
CA VAL A 37 6.31 5.22 6.59
C VAL A 37 6.83 4.76 7.91
N ASP A 38 8.08 4.34 7.91
CA ASP A 38 8.69 3.75 9.09
C ASP A 38 9.08 4.80 10.16
N GLU A 39 9.44 6.03 9.74
CA GLU A 39 9.86 7.11 10.66
C GLU A 39 9.56 8.51 10.08
N ILE A 40 9.23 9.47 10.96
CA ILE A 40 9.12 10.90 10.65
C ILE A 40 10.38 11.64 11.11
N ALA A 41 10.98 12.42 10.22
CA ALA A 41 12.16 13.22 10.50
C ALA A 41 11.97 14.68 10.05
N THR A 42 12.77 15.58 10.61
CA THR A 42 12.88 16.95 10.10
C THR A 42 13.56 16.94 8.71
N PRO A 43 13.24 17.89 7.81
CA PRO A 43 13.74 17.87 6.43
C PRO A 43 15.26 17.75 6.30
N ASP A 44 16.01 18.40 7.20
CA ASP A 44 17.46 18.39 7.29
C ASP A 44 18.05 17.03 7.70
N LYS A 45 17.25 16.15 8.33
CA LYS A 45 17.69 14.87 8.87
C LYS A 45 17.23 13.65 8.09
N ILE A 46 16.39 13.81 7.06
CA ILE A 46 15.79 12.69 6.32
C ILE A 46 16.87 11.74 5.78
N VAL A 47 17.89 12.26 5.09
CA VAL A 47 18.94 11.43 4.48
C VAL A 47 19.80 10.76 5.55
N ALA A 48 20.12 11.46 6.63
CA ALA A 48 20.91 10.89 7.73
C ALA A 48 20.15 9.74 8.42
N ARG A 49 18.85 9.93 8.69
CA ARG A 49 17.98 8.90 9.26
C ARG A 49 17.80 7.72 8.30
N ALA A 50 17.61 7.98 7.01
CA ALA A 50 17.51 6.95 5.99
C ALA A 50 18.73 6.03 5.96
N ARG A 51 19.92 6.62 5.98
CA ARG A 51 21.18 5.89 6.00
C ARG A 51 21.32 5.05 7.27
N GLN A 52 21.01 5.64 8.42
CA GLN A 52 21.04 4.89 9.68
C GLN A 52 20.06 3.72 9.66
N TRP A 53 18.85 3.91 9.11
CA TRP A 53 17.85 2.86 8.98
C TRP A 53 18.36 1.70 8.11
N ALA A 54 19.01 2.01 6.99
CA ALA A 54 19.62 1.01 6.12
C ALA A 54 20.75 0.23 6.84
N LEU A 55 21.61 0.94 7.59
CA LEU A 55 22.65 0.29 8.40
C LEU A 55 22.05 -0.58 9.49
N ASP A 56 21.00 -0.13 10.17
CA ASP A 56 20.30 -0.91 11.20
C ASP A 56 19.69 -2.21 10.62
N ILE A 57 19.21 -2.18 9.37
CA ILE A 57 18.72 -3.40 8.69
C ILE A 57 19.88 -4.36 8.39
N VAL A 58 21.03 -3.84 7.93
CA VAL A 58 22.23 -4.65 7.65
C VAL A 58 22.81 -5.26 8.93
N ASP A 59 22.80 -4.49 10.02
CA ASP A 59 23.27 -4.90 11.34
C ASP A 59 22.27 -5.78 12.10
N TYR A 60 21.15 -6.18 11.47
CA TYR A 60 20.07 -6.96 12.07
C TYR A 60 19.42 -6.31 13.31
N LYS A 61 19.61 -5.00 13.50
CA LYS A 61 18.94 -4.21 14.55
C LYS A 61 17.49 -3.90 14.16
N ARG A 62 17.15 -4.02 12.88
CA ARG A 62 15.80 -3.87 12.33
C ARG A 62 15.48 -4.99 11.34
N PRO A 63 14.21 -5.43 11.26
CA PRO A 63 13.82 -6.46 10.33
C PRO A 63 13.84 -5.95 8.88
N LYS A 64 14.33 -6.78 7.97
CA LYS A 64 14.12 -6.59 6.53
C LYS A 64 12.74 -7.10 6.15
N VAL A 65 11.78 -6.20 6.03
CA VAL A 65 10.39 -6.55 5.71
C VAL A 65 10.15 -6.51 4.20
N LEU A 66 9.69 -7.63 3.64
CA LEU A 66 9.30 -7.75 2.23
C LEU A 66 7.79 -7.57 2.09
N SER A 67 7.38 -6.34 1.84
CA SER A 67 5.97 -5.91 1.83
C SER A 67 5.10 -6.68 0.84
N LEU A 68 5.69 -7.12 -0.27
CA LEU A 68 5.01 -7.90 -1.31
C LEU A 68 4.39 -9.18 -0.76
N TYR A 69 5.01 -9.79 0.25
CA TYR A 69 4.58 -11.07 0.82
C TYR A 69 3.87 -10.93 2.18
N LYS A 70 3.61 -9.68 2.60
CA LYS A 70 3.09 -9.39 3.93
C LYS A 70 1.56 -9.36 3.90
N ASN A 71 0.93 -10.27 4.63
CA ASN A 71 -0.53 -10.49 4.64
C ASN A 71 -1.20 -10.13 5.98
N ASP A 72 -0.47 -9.51 6.91
CA ASP A 72 -0.96 -9.18 8.27
C ASP A 72 -2.11 -8.17 8.30
N LYS A 73 -2.29 -7.38 7.23
CA LYS A 73 -3.36 -6.39 7.08
C LYS A 73 -4.40 -6.78 6.03
N LEU A 74 -4.35 -8.02 5.52
CA LEU A 74 -5.36 -8.52 4.60
C LEU A 74 -6.57 -9.00 5.39
N GLU A 75 -7.74 -8.52 5.01
CA GLU A 75 -9.00 -9.11 5.48
C GLU A 75 -9.09 -10.57 5.02
N PRO A 76 -9.86 -11.41 5.73
CA PRO A 76 -10.16 -12.77 5.27
C PRO A 76 -10.66 -12.76 3.82
N LEU A 77 -10.31 -13.79 3.04
CA LEU A 77 -10.58 -13.82 1.60
C LEU A 77 -12.05 -13.54 1.23
N GLY A 78 -13.00 -14.03 2.03
CA GLY A 78 -14.42 -13.77 1.84
C GLY A 78 -14.78 -12.29 1.97
N GLU A 79 -14.27 -11.64 3.01
CA GLU A 79 -14.50 -10.21 3.28
C GLU A 79 -13.81 -9.33 2.23
N ALA A 80 -12.56 -9.66 1.89
CA ALA A 80 -11.82 -8.97 0.83
C ALA A 80 -12.59 -8.98 -0.50
N ARG A 81 -13.18 -10.12 -0.88
CA ARG A 81 -13.99 -10.24 -2.11
C ARG A 81 -15.23 -9.35 -2.09
N GLU A 82 -15.93 -9.25 -0.95
CA GLU A 82 -17.10 -8.37 -0.85
C GLU A 82 -16.71 -6.89 -0.91
N VAL A 83 -15.59 -6.50 -0.30
CA VAL A 83 -15.03 -5.14 -0.42
C VAL A 83 -14.69 -4.81 -1.88
N LEU A 84 -14.03 -5.72 -2.59
CA LEU A 84 -13.65 -5.54 -4.00
C LEU A 84 -14.87 -5.47 -4.92
N LYS A 85 -15.87 -6.33 -4.70
CA LYS A 85 -17.15 -6.30 -5.43
C LYS A 85 -17.88 -4.97 -5.25
N PHE A 86 -17.91 -4.46 -4.01
CA PHE A 86 -18.46 -3.14 -3.73
C PHE A 86 -17.67 -2.02 -4.42
N ALA A 87 -16.34 -2.09 -4.41
CA ALA A 87 -15.49 -1.13 -5.12
C ALA A 87 -15.75 -1.13 -6.64
N ARG A 88 -15.92 -2.30 -7.28
CA ARG A 88 -16.30 -2.39 -8.71
C ARG A 88 -17.62 -1.70 -8.97
N ALA A 89 -18.65 -1.97 -8.16
CA ALA A 89 -19.96 -1.33 -8.29
C ALA A 89 -19.88 0.20 -8.16
N GLN A 90 -19.11 0.71 -7.20
CA GLN A 90 -18.90 2.16 -7.05
C GLN A 90 -18.15 2.76 -8.24
N THR A 91 -17.15 2.07 -8.76
CA THR A 91 -16.33 2.52 -9.90
C THR A 91 -17.17 2.69 -11.15
N LEU A 92 -17.95 1.66 -11.48
CA LEU A 92 -18.87 1.69 -12.62
C LEU A 92 -19.92 2.81 -12.49
N LYS A 93 -20.41 3.07 -11.27
CA LYS A 93 -21.37 4.15 -11.01
C LYS A 93 -20.76 5.54 -11.17
N ARG A 94 -19.52 5.76 -10.72
CA ARG A 94 -18.89 7.09 -10.67
C ARG A 94 -18.14 7.46 -11.94
N ALA A 95 -17.55 6.48 -12.61
CA ALA A 95 -16.69 6.69 -13.77
C ALA A 95 -16.89 5.57 -14.81
N PRO A 96 -18.10 5.42 -15.38
CA PRO A 96 -18.42 4.32 -16.31
C PRO A 96 -17.52 4.31 -17.56
N ASN A 97 -16.99 5.48 -17.93
CA ASN A 97 -16.16 5.64 -19.12
C ASN A 97 -14.68 5.36 -18.86
N LEU A 98 -14.25 5.18 -17.61
CA LEU A 98 -12.85 4.93 -17.25
C LEU A 98 -12.64 3.44 -16.95
N ARG A 99 -11.78 2.80 -17.75
CA ARG A 99 -11.44 1.38 -17.58
C ARG A 99 -10.33 1.14 -16.57
N HIS A 100 -9.35 2.05 -16.50
CA HIS A 100 -8.17 1.87 -15.66
C HIS A 100 -8.46 1.57 -14.18
N PRO A 101 -9.48 2.15 -13.50
CA PRO A 101 -9.71 1.83 -12.09
C PRO A 101 -10.28 0.42 -11.91
N LEU A 102 -11.03 -0.10 -12.88
CA LEU A 102 -11.52 -1.49 -12.84
C LEU A 102 -10.36 -2.47 -13.00
N VAL A 103 -9.46 -2.20 -13.94
CA VAL A 103 -8.24 -3.00 -14.13
C VAL A 103 -7.38 -3.02 -12.85
N CYS A 104 -7.25 -1.87 -12.17
CA CYS A 104 -6.57 -1.83 -10.87
C CYS A 104 -7.23 -2.75 -9.83
N ILE A 105 -8.56 -2.80 -9.77
CA ILE A 105 -9.27 -3.70 -8.85
C ILE A 105 -8.99 -5.17 -9.22
N ASP A 106 -9.02 -5.51 -10.50
CA ASP A 106 -8.82 -6.88 -10.98
C ASP A 106 -7.40 -7.40 -10.73
N VAL A 107 -6.39 -6.54 -10.88
CA VAL A 107 -4.99 -6.81 -10.54
C VAL A 107 -4.82 -7.10 -9.05
N ILE A 108 -5.50 -6.34 -8.20
CA ILE A 108 -5.39 -6.50 -6.76
C ILE A 108 -6.12 -7.75 -6.29
N GLU A 109 -7.31 -8.02 -6.83
CA GLU A 109 -8.04 -9.27 -6.57
C GLU A 109 -7.18 -10.48 -6.94
N GLU A 110 -6.50 -10.44 -8.09
CA GLU A 110 -5.56 -11.50 -8.49
C GLU A 110 -4.41 -11.66 -7.50
N GLY A 111 -3.83 -10.55 -7.05
CA GLY A 111 -2.77 -10.55 -6.05
C GLY A 111 -3.19 -11.20 -4.72
N ILE A 112 -4.45 -11.03 -4.33
CA ILE A 112 -5.03 -11.59 -3.10
C ILE A 112 -5.37 -13.07 -3.28
N VAL A 113 -5.97 -13.45 -4.41
CA VAL A 113 -6.47 -14.82 -4.67
C VAL A 113 -5.34 -15.77 -5.06
N SER A 114 -4.50 -15.34 -6.00
CA SER A 114 -3.48 -16.17 -6.65
C SER A 114 -2.06 -15.87 -6.17
N GLY A 115 -1.93 -14.93 -5.23
CA GLY A 115 -0.66 -14.49 -4.67
C GLY A 115 -0.08 -13.25 -5.37
N PRO A 116 0.84 -12.54 -4.69
CA PRO A 116 1.22 -11.19 -5.06
C PRO A 116 1.95 -11.09 -6.40
N VAL A 117 2.70 -12.13 -6.78
CA VAL A 117 3.38 -12.18 -8.08
C VAL A 117 2.36 -12.31 -9.21
N ALA A 118 1.32 -13.13 -9.06
CA ALA A 118 0.27 -13.28 -10.09
C ALA A 118 -0.43 -11.94 -10.38
N GLY A 119 -0.69 -11.14 -9.35
CA GLY A 119 -1.22 -9.78 -9.53
C GLY A 119 -0.30 -8.88 -10.34
N LEU A 120 1.03 -8.95 -10.16
CA LEU A 120 1.99 -8.13 -10.93
C LEU A 120 2.04 -8.47 -12.42
N TRP A 121 1.67 -9.70 -12.80
CA TRP A 121 1.74 -10.18 -14.19
C TRP A 121 0.41 -10.05 -14.95
N LYS A 122 -0.64 -9.52 -14.34
CA LYS A 122 -1.98 -9.36 -14.92
C LYS A 122 -2.11 -8.06 -15.71
#